data_AF-A0A4Q3RUY3-F1
#
_entry.id   AF-A0A4Q3RUY3-F1
#
_cell.length_a   1.000
_cell.length_b   1.000
_cell.length_c   1.000
_cell.angle_alpha   90.00
_cell.angle_beta   90.00
_cell.angle_gamma   90.00
#
_symmetry.space_group_name_H-M   'P 1'
#
loop_
_entity.id
_entity.type
_entity.pdbx_description
1 polymer ?
#
loop_
_entity_poly.entity_id
_entity_poly.type
_entity_poly.pdbx_seq_one_letter_code
_entity_poly.pdbx_strand_id
1 'polypeptide(L)'
;MNAFTQYRRMQGLAATRIRLGLSQELFAMQLGISRSLLSKAENKTRTLPTEALLKFSALEMQLQKQALEKQQQGKHRNAAAHSTAQQPDTAPAFDFKKDYTIEASLKEVELQKMIAVYNNSRLRLAHLEMIISDADASVQFLPAFLEIQRFKLLRKLKTCGPAAQVALRHKITLLQAAAALQVMHPVTPLA
;
A
#
# COMPACT_ATOMS: atom_id res chain seq x y z
N MET A 1 16.35 -7.04 4.29
CA MET A 1 15.00 -7.34 3.76
C MET A 1 14.76 -6.41 2.56
N ASN A 2 15.10 -6.86 1.35
CA ASN A 2 15.18 -6.02 0.13
C ASN A 2 13.97 -6.19 -0.82
N ALA A 3 12.81 -6.61 -0.30
CA ALA A 3 11.65 -6.96 -1.13
C ALA A 3 10.98 -5.75 -1.81
N PHE A 4 11.14 -4.54 -1.28
CA PHE A 4 10.52 -3.34 -1.84
C PHE A 4 11.33 -2.70 -2.98
N THR A 5 12.65 -2.90 -3.01
CA THR A 5 13.52 -2.29 -4.04
C THR A 5 13.44 -3.03 -5.38
N GLN A 6 13.03 -4.30 -5.38
CA GLN A 6 12.89 -5.10 -6.62
C GLN A 6 11.61 -4.81 -7.41
N TYR A 7 10.64 -4.09 -6.84
CA TYR A 7 9.39 -3.76 -7.54
C TYR A 7 9.59 -2.81 -8.73
N ARG A 8 10.70 -2.07 -8.75
CA ARG A 8 10.95 -0.99 -9.73
C ARG A 8 11.47 -1.47 -11.09
N ARG A 9 11.76 -2.77 -11.27
CA ARG A 9 12.30 -3.34 -12.52
C ARG A 9 11.72 -4.70 -12.94
N MET A 10 10.58 -5.13 -12.42
CA MET A 10 9.93 -6.33 -12.95
C MET A 10 9.17 -5.98 -14.23
N GLN A 11 9.75 -6.32 -15.38
CA GLN A 11 9.06 -6.32 -16.68
C GLN A 11 8.46 -7.71 -16.93
N GLY A 12 7.30 -7.77 -17.59
CA GLY A 12 6.66 -9.02 -18.01
C GLY A 12 5.28 -9.30 -17.37
N LEU A 13 4.68 -10.41 -17.80
CA LEU A 13 3.29 -10.80 -17.51
C LEU A 13 2.93 -10.76 -16.03
N ALA A 14 3.72 -11.41 -15.18
CA ALA A 14 3.47 -11.45 -13.75
C ALA A 14 3.52 -10.06 -13.12
N ALA A 15 4.44 -9.20 -13.57
CA ALA A 15 4.58 -7.84 -13.06
C ALA A 15 3.39 -6.97 -13.45
N THR A 16 2.88 -7.11 -14.67
CA THR A 16 1.70 -6.39 -15.14
C THR A 16 0.44 -6.83 -14.39
N ARG A 17 0.26 -8.14 -14.16
CA ARG A 17 -0.82 -8.66 -13.31
C ARG A 17 -0.77 -8.08 -11.89
N ILE A 18 0.42 -8.09 -11.29
CA ILE A 18 0.64 -7.55 -9.94
C ILE A 18 0.38 -6.04 -9.91
N ARG A 19 0.81 -5.28 -10.93
CA ARG A 19 0.53 -3.84 -11.06
C ARG A 19 -0.97 -3.53 -11.15
N LEU A 20 -1.75 -4.41 -11.78
CA LEU A 20 -3.21 -4.31 -11.88
C LEU A 20 -3.94 -4.81 -10.62
N GLY A 21 -3.23 -5.45 -9.67
CA GLY A 21 -3.85 -6.03 -8.47
C GLY A 21 -4.76 -7.23 -8.76
N LEU A 22 -4.55 -7.92 -9.89
CA LEU A 22 -5.41 -9.02 -10.32
C LEU A 22 -4.89 -10.38 -9.83
N SER A 23 -5.83 -11.27 -9.52
CA SER A 23 -5.52 -12.70 -9.34
C SER A 23 -5.11 -13.32 -10.68
N GLN A 24 -4.40 -14.44 -10.63
CA GLN A 24 -3.98 -15.17 -11.84
C GLN A 24 -5.19 -15.63 -12.68
N GLU A 25 -6.29 -15.96 -12.03
CA GLU A 25 -7.54 -16.37 -12.68
C GLU A 25 -8.19 -15.21 -13.44
N LEU A 26 -8.37 -14.05 -12.78
CA LEU A 26 -8.97 -12.88 -13.41
C LEU A 26 -8.11 -12.35 -14.56
N PHE A 27 -6.79 -12.38 -14.42
CA PHE A 27 -5.89 -11.95 -15.47
C PHE A 27 -5.91 -12.91 -16.68
N ALA A 28 -6.03 -14.21 -16.44
CA ALA A 28 -6.18 -15.19 -17.51
C ALA A 28 -7.50 -14.99 -18.28
N MET A 29 -8.59 -14.72 -17.55
CA MET A 29 -9.89 -14.40 -18.13
C MET A 29 -9.82 -13.14 -19.00
N GLN A 30 -9.14 -12.09 -18.54
CA GLN A 30 -9.00 -10.84 -19.29
C GLN A 30 -8.19 -11.02 -20.59
N LEU A 31 -7.20 -11.90 -20.58
CA LEU A 31 -6.42 -12.26 -21.78
C LEU A 31 -7.15 -13.29 -22.67
N GLY A 32 -8.24 -13.89 -22.22
CA GLY A 32 -8.97 -14.94 -22.94
C GLY A 32 -8.21 -16.26 -23.01
N ILE A 33 -7.43 -16.60 -21.98
CA ILE A 33 -6.64 -17.83 -21.90
C ILE A 33 -6.94 -18.62 -20.63
N SER A 34 -6.53 -19.88 -20.58
CA SER A 34 -6.64 -20.68 -19.36
C SER A 34 -5.61 -20.25 -18.30
N ARG A 35 -5.99 -20.39 -17.01
CA ARG A 35 -5.09 -20.12 -15.88
C ARG A 35 -3.79 -20.93 -15.94
N SER A 36 -3.86 -22.18 -16.39
CA SER A 36 -2.69 -23.05 -16.55
C SER A 36 -1.72 -22.52 -17.62
N LEU A 37 -2.26 -22.04 -18.76
CA LEU A 37 -1.45 -21.44 -19.80
C LEU A 37 -0.78 -20.15 -19.33
N LEU A 38 -1.51 -19.30 -18.61
CA LEU A 38 -0.94 -18.10 -18.00
C LEU A 38 0.18 -18.44 -17.01
N SER A 39 -0.01 -19.44 -16.15
CA SER A 39 1.02 -19.89 -15.20
C SER A 39 2.31 -20.35 -15.90
N LYS A 40 2.17 -21.12 -16.98
CA LYS A 40 3.32 -21.54 -17.80
C LYS A 40 3.99 -20.36 -18.51
N ALA A 41 3.21 -19.39 -18.99
CA ALA A 41 3.73 -18.18 -19.61
C ALA A 41 4.46 -17.26 -18.63
N GLU A 42 3.93 -17.08 -17.41
CA GLU A 42 4.60 -16.32 -16.33
C GLU A 42 5.95 -16.96 -15.95
N ASN A 43 6.02 -18.29 -15.99
CA ASN A 43 7.25 -19.06 -15.74
C ASN A 43 8.15 -19.21 -16.97
N LYS A 44 7.85 -18.55 -18.10
CA LYS A 44 8.59 -18.63 -19.37
C LYS A 44 8.72 -20.03 -19.96
N THR A 45 7.86 -20.98 -19.57
CA THR A 45 7.89 -22.36 -20.07
C THR A 45 7.04 -22.55 -21.32
N ARG A 46 6.12 -21.62 -21.61
CA ARG A 46 5.30 -21.62 -22.83
C ARG A 46 5.02 -20.20 -23.31
N THR A 47 4.99 -19.99 -24.61
CA THR A 47 4.64 -18.71 -25.22
C THR A 47 3.12 -18.50 -25.22
N LEU A 48 2.71 -17.22 -25.17
CA LEU A 48 1.30 -16.86 -25.29
C LEU A 48 0.84 -16.93 -26.76
N PRO A 49 -0.43 -17.28 -27.02
CA PRO A 49 -1.04 -17.11 -28.33
C PRO A 49 -1.01 -15.65 -28.78
N THR A 50 -0.94 -15.41 -30.08
CA THR A 50 -0.84 -14.06 -30.67
C THR A 50 -1.97 -13.14 -30.23
N GLU A 51 -3.21 -13.65 -30.15
CA GLU A 51 -4.36 -12.87 -29.67
C GLU A 51 -4.20 -12.41 -28.21
N ALA A 52 -3.68 -13.28 -27.35
CA ALA A 52 -3.42 -12.95 -25.95
C ALA A 52 -2.26 -11.95 -25.81
N LEU A 53 -1.25 -12.03 -26.68
CA LEU A 53 -0.16 -11.04 -26.75
C LEU A 53 -0.67 -9.66 -27.17
N LEU A 54 -1.58 -9.58 -28.15
CA LEU A 54 -2.19 -8.32 -28.57
C LEU A 54 -3.04 -7.69 -27.45
N LYS A 55 -3.81 -8.50 -26.73
CA LYS A 55 -4.56 -8.02 -25.56
C LYS A 55 -3.62 -7.55 -24.44
N PHE A 56 -2.54 -8.30 -24.20
CA PHE A 56 -1.53 -7.94 -23.22
C PHE A 56 -0.83 -6.62 -23.56
N SER A 57 -0.41 -6.42 -24.81
CA SER A 57 0.23 -5.18 -25.24
C SER A 57 -0.71 -3.98 -25.15
N ALA A 58 -1.99 -4.14 -25.50
CA ALA A 58 -3.00 -3.10 -25.32
C ALA A 58 -3.15 -2.69 -23.84
N LEU A 59 -3.15 -3.65 -22.92
CA LEU A 59 -3.20 -3.38 -21.48
C LEU A 59 -1.94 -2.65 -20.99
N GLU A 60 -0.76 -3.01 -21.47
CA GLU A 60 0.48 -2.32 -21.11
C GLU A 60 0.51 -0.88 -21.62
N MET A 61 0.03 -0.63 -22.85
CA MET A 61 -0.09 0.71 -23.40
C MET A 61 -1.07 1.58 -22.59
N GLN A 62 -2.21 1.03 -22.18
CA GLN A 62 -3.18 1.72 -21.34
C GLN A 62 -2.58 2.12 -19.98
N LEU A 63 -1.82 1.21 -19.36
CA LEU A 63 -1.12 1.49 -18.10
C LEU A 63 -0.06 2.58 -18.25
N GLN A 64 0.70 2.58 -19.35
CA GLN A 64 1.67 3.63 -19.64
C GLN A 64 0.99 4.99 -19.85
N LYS A 65 -0.13 5.03 -20.58
CA LYS A 65 -0.92 6.25 -20.77
C LYS A 65 -1.39 6.82 -19.43
N GLN A 66 -1.96 6.00 -18.55
CA GLN A 66 -2.40 6.44 -17.22
C GLN A 66 -1.23 6.93 -16.35
N ALA A 67 -0.04 6.33 -16.48
CA ALA A 67 1.15 6.78 -15.76
C ALA A 67 1.60 8.16 -16.24
N LEU A 68 1.57 8.43 -17.55
CA LEU A 68 1.91 9.72 -18.14
C LEU A 68 0.90 10.81 -17.76
N GLU A 69 -0.39 10.51 -17.78
CA GLU A 69 -1.45 11.45 -17.36
C GLU A 69 -1.30 11.86 -15.89
N LYS A 70 -0.97 10.91 -15.00
CA LYS A 70 -0.68 11.20 -13.58
C LYS A 70 0.55 12.08 -13.39
N GLN A 71 1.59 11.92 -14.23
CA GLN A 71 2.76 12.79 -14.20
C GLN A 71 2.46 14.20 -14.71
N GLN A 72 1.59 14.34 -15.71
CA GLN A 72 1.19 15.65 -16.24
C GLN A 72 0.26 16.40 -15.28
N GLN A 73 -0.67 15.72 -14.60
CA GLN A 73 -1.51 16.34 -13.56
C GLN A 73 -0.69 16.86 -12.37
N GLY A 74 0.44 16.21 -12.04
CA GLY A 74 1.39 16.71 -11.04
C GLY A 74 2.15 17.97 -11.47
N LYS A 75 2.33 18.20 -12.78
CA LYS A 75 3.02 19.39 -13.31
C LYS A 75 2.08 20.60 -13.46
N HIS A 76 0.80 20.39 -13.78
CA HIS A 76 -0.15 21.50 -13.95
C HIS A 76 -0.63 22.15 -12.64
N ARG A 77 -0.41 21.54 -11.47
CA ARG A 77 -0.63 22.22 -10.17
C ARG A 77 0.45 23.23 -9.78
N ASN A 78 1.60 23.23 -10.45
CA ASN A 78 2.71 24.15 -10.19
C ASN A 78 2.94 25.17 -11.32
N ALA A 79 2.06 25.22 -12.34
CA ALA A 79 2.26 26.02 -13.55
C ALA A 79 1.35 27.27 -13.63
N ALA A 80 0.92 27.83 -12.49
CA ALA A 80 0.17 29.09 -12.43
C ALA A 80 0.97 30.24 -11.78
N ALA A 81 2.30 30.11 -11.70
CA ALA A 81 3.17 31.20 -11.26
C ALA A 81 4.34 31.38 -12.23
N HIS A 82 4.16 32.36 -13.12
CA HIS A 82 5.19 33.22 -13.71
C HIS A 82 6.11 32.64 -14.79
N SER A 83 5.92 33.14 -16.01
CA SER A 83 6.99 33.30 -16.99
C SER A 83 7.03 34.74 -17.48
N THR A 84 7.86 35.56 -16.86
CA THR A 84 8.45 36.74 -17.51
C THR A 84 9.84 36.99 -16.92
N ALA A 85 10.83 36.96 -17.82
CA ALA A 85 12.18 37.51 -17.73
C ALA A 85 13.17 36.98 -16.67
N GLN A 86 14.16 36.22 -17.19
CA GLN A 86 15.62 36.38 -16.98
C GLN A 86 16.13 36.96 -15.64
N GLN A 87 16.85 36.15 -14.84
CA GLN A 87 18.15 36.47 -14.19
C GLN A 87 18.70 35.29 -13.33
N PRO A 88 19.97 35.34 -12.82
CA PRO A 88 20.90 34.20 -12.80
C PRO A 88 20.86 33.32 -11.54
N ASP A 89 21.49 32.15 -11.68
CA ASP A 89 21.82 31.12 -10.69
C ASP A 89 22.05 31.63 -9.26
N THR A 90 21.00 31.53 -8.44
CA THR A 90 21.12 31.20 -7.02
C THR A 90 20.00 30.21 -6.74
N ALA A 91 20.33 28.92 -6.67
CA ALA A 91 19.38 27.90 -6.27
C ALA A 91 18.88 28.24 -4.86
N PRO A 92 17.59 28.59 -4.66
CA PRO A 92 17.08 28.78 -3.32
C PRO A 92 17.17 27.42 -2.63
N ALA A 93 17.88 27.36 -1.50
CA ALA A 93 17.75 26.24 -0.58
C ALA A 93 16.27 26.14 -0.21
N PHE A 94 15.55 25.22 -0.86
CA PHE A 94 14.15 24.96 -0.60
C PHE A 94 14.09 24.34 0.79
N ASP A 95 13.92 25.21 1.78
CA ASP A 95 13.80 24.83 3.18
C ASP A 95 12.45 24.13 3.32
N PHE A 96 12.46 22.81 3.16
CA PHE A 96 11.31 21.95 3.40
C PHE A 96 10.99 21.99 4.89
N LYS A 97 10.33 23.06 5.33
CA LYS A 97 9.73 23.13 6.66
C LYS A 97 8.85 21.90 6.79
N LYS A 98 9.23 21.00 7.71
CA LYS A 98 8.45 19.82 8.03
C LYS A 98 7.06 20.27 8.46
N ASP A 99 6.05 19.89 7.70
CA ASP A 99 4.67 20.16 8.06
C ASP A 99 4.20 19.10 9.06
N TYR A 100 4.43 19.38 10.35
CA TYR A 100 4.05 18.50 11.45
C TYR A 100 2.54 18.26 11.50
N THR A 101 1.72 19.15 10.94
CA THR A 101 0.25 18.97 10.90
C THR A 101 -0.14 17.84 9.94
N ILE A 102 0.47 17.81 8.74
CA ILE A 102 0.26 16.74 7.78
C ILE A 102 0.77 15.42 8.35
N GLU A 103 1.96 15.41 8.98
CA GLU A 103 2.48 14.19 9.59
C GLU A 103 1.56 13.64 10.70
N ALA A 104 1.03 14.51 11.57
CA ALA A 104 0.08 14.12 12.61
C ALA A 104 -1.19 13.48 12.02
N SER A 105 -1.79 14.10 11.00
CA SER A 105 -3.00 13.56 10.34
C SER A 105 -2.76 12.19 9.69
N LEU A 106 -1.60 11.98 9.06
CA LEU A 106 -1.22 10.68 8.50
C LEU A 106 -1.10 9.62 9.59
N LYS A 107 -0.57 9.98 10.76
CA LYS A 107 -0.46 9.09 11.92
C LYS A 107 -1.81 8.77 12.56
N GLU A 108 -2.76 9.70 12.55
CA GLU A 108 -4.14 9.42 12.97
C GLU A 108 -4.81 8.38 12.07
N VAL A 109 -4.65 8.50 10.74
CA VAL A 109 -5.16 7.50 9.79
C VAL A 109 -4.52 6.13 10.04
N GLU A 110 -3.22 6.09 10.32
CA GLU A 110 -2.50 4.87 10.69
C GLU A 110 -3.05 4.25 11.98
N LEU A 111 -3.34 5.06 13.00
CA LEU A 111 -3.94 4.63 14.25
C LEU A 111 -5.34 4.03 14.03
N GLN A 112 -6.19 4.67 13.23
CA GLN A 112 -7.53 4.15 12.92
C GLN A 112 -7.45 2.80 12.20
N LYS A 113 -6.52 2.65 11.25
CA LYS A 113 -6.25 1.36 10.59
C LYS A 113 -5.80 0.31 11.60
N MET A 114 -4.90 0.66 12.53
CA MET A 114 -4.42 -0.26 13.56
C MET A 114 -5.56 -0.74 14.49
N ILE A 115 -6.44 0.17 14.91
CA ILE A 115 -7.62 -0.14 15.72
C ILE A 115 -8.57 -1.07 14.97
N ALA A 116 -8.87 -0.78 13.71
CA ALA A 116 -9.73 -1.62 12.88
C ALA A 116 -9.16 -3.03 12.71
N VAL A 117 -7.84 -3.14 12.47
CA VAL A 117 -7.15 -4.42 12.35
C VAL A 117 -7.17 -5.21 13.67
N TYR A 118 -7.00 -4.54 14.81
CA TYR A 118 -7.10 -5.14 16.13
C TYR A 118 -8.50 -5.72 16.40
N ASN A 119 -9.54 -4.91 16.19
CA ASN A 119 -10.93 -5.34 16.41
C ASN A 119 -11.30 -6.51 15.51
N ASN A 120 -10.94 -6.45 14.23
CA ASN A 120 -11.20 -7.54 13.29
C ASN A 120 -10.49 -8.84 13.70
N SER A 121 -9.22 -8.74 14.14
CA SER A 121 -8.44 -9.90 14.59
C SER A 121 -9.01 -10.51 15.87
N ARG A 122 -9.53 -9.69 16.80
CA ARG A 122 -10.24 -10.16 18.01
C ARG A 122 -11.52 -10.92 17.66
N LEU A 123 -12.34 -10.38 16.75
CA LEU A 123 -13.58 -11.03 16.31
C LEU A 123 -13.28 -12.40 15.66
N ARG A 124 -12.28 -12.45 14.77
CA ARG A 124 -11.85 -13.71 14.15
C ARG A 124 -11.33 -14.72 15.16
N LEU A 125 -10.60 -14.26 16.18
CA LEU A 125 -10.11 -15.13 17.24
C LEU A 125 -11.28 -15.72 18.03
N ALA A 126 -12.26 -14.90 18.42
CA ALA A 126 -13.45 -15.36 19.14
C ALA A 126 -14.24 -16.40 18.33
N HIS A 127 -14.47 -16.16 17.03
CA HIS A 127 -15.13 -17.14 16.16
C HIS A 127 -14.34 -18.45 16.05
N LEU A 128 -13.01 -18.36 15.97
CA LEU A 128 -12.15 -19.54 15.90
C LEU A 128 -12.17 -20.32 17.21
N GLU A 129 -12.22 -19.64 18.36
CA GLU A 129 -12.34 -20.27 19.67
C GLU A 129 -13.71 -20.94 19.88
N MET A 130 -14.79 -20.36 19.34
CA MET A 130 -16.10 -21.03 19.27
C MET A 130 -16.02 -22.31 18.44
N ILE A 131 -15.47 -22.24 17.23
CA ILE A 131 -15.33 -23.43 16.35
C ILE A 131 -14.50 -24.53 17.01
N ILE A 132 -13.43 -24.17 17.73
CA ILE A 132 -12.60 -25.14 18.47
C ILE A 132 -13.40 -25.77 19.62
N SER A 133 -14.21 -24.99 20.33
CA SER A 133 -15.00 -25.45 21.47
C SER A 133 -16.18 -26.34 21.04
N ASP A 134 -16.76 -26.08 19.87
CA ASP A 134 -17.90 -26.84 19.32
C ASP A 134 -17.46 -28.08 18.51
N ALA A 135 -16.15 -28.31 18.32
CA ALA A 135 -15.61 -29.33 17.41
C ALA A 135 -15.79 -30.80 17.86
N ASP A 136 -16.56 -31.05 18.92
CA ASP A 136 -16.58 -32.34 19.63
C ASP A 136 -17.25 -33.52 18.91
N ALA A 137 -17.68 -33.44 17.63
CA ALA A 137 -18.36 -34.61 17.03
C ALA A 137 -18.32 -34.87 15.52
N SER A 138 -18.03 -33.93 14.61
CA SER A 138 -18.37 -34.21 13.20
C SER A 138 -17.58 -33.51 12.10
N VAL A 139 -16.61 -32.65 12.43
CA VAL A 139 -16.01 -31.78 11.41
C VAL A 139 -14.56 -32.18 11.08
N GLN A 140 -14.34 -32.56 9.81
CA GLN A 140 -13.05 -32.96 9.21
C GLN A 140 -11.99 -31.84 9.13
N PHE A 141 -12.07 -30.78 9.94
CA PHE A 141 -11.01 -29.77 9.95
C PHE A 141 -9.80 -30.31 10.71
N LEU A 142 -8.61 -30.28 10.10
CA LEU A 142 -7.36 -30.64 10.80
C LEU A 142 -7.18 -29.70 12.00
N PRO A 143 -7.16 -30.21 13.25
CA PRO A 143 -6.97 -29.39 14.45
C PRO A 143 -5.71 -28.51 14.37
N ALA A 144 -4.63 -29.04 13.79
CA ALA A 144 -3.39 -28.32 13.55
C ALA A 144 -3.56 -27.04 12.70
N PHE A 145 -4.49 -27.02 11.74
CA PHE A 145 -4.73 -25.82 10.94
C PHE A 145 -5.37 -24.71 11.77
N LEU A 146 -6.35 -25.05 12.61
CA LEU A 146 -7.03 -24.08 13.49
C LEU A 146 -6.04 -23.49 14.51
N GLU A 147 -5.15 -24.30 15.07
CA GLU A 147 -4.09 -23.84 15.96
C GLU A 147 -3.11 -22.87 15.26
N ILE A 148 -2.71 -23.18 14.02
CA ILE A 148 -1.86 -22.27 13.23
C ILE A 148 -2.55 -20.92 13.00
N GLN A 149 -3.85 -20.93 12.68
CA GLN A 149 -4.62 -19.69 12.50
C GLN A 149 -4.74 -18.91 13.82
N ARG A 150 -5.01 -19.59 14.94
CA ARG A 150 -5.03 -19.01 16.27
C ARG A 150 -3.70 -18.31 16.59
N PHE A 151 -2.59 -19.02 16.39
CA PHE A 151 -1.25 -18.47 16.61
C PHE A 151 -0.98 -17.22 15.76
N LYS A 152 -1.34 -17.24 14.46
CA LYS A 152 -1.20 -16.08 13.57
C LYS A 152 -2.01 -14.88 14.05
N LEU A 153 -3.25 -15.10 14.50
CA LEU A 153 -4.12 -14.05 15.03
C LEU A 153 -3.57 -13.46 16.33
N LEU A 154 -3.12 -14.30 17.26
CA LEU A 154 -2.50 -13.86 18.51
C LEU A 154 -1.24 -13.03 18.26
N ARG A 155 -0.38 -13.48 17.34
CA ARG A 155 0.82 -12.71 16.94
C ARG A 155 0.43 -11.34 16.38
N LYS A 156 -0.61 -11.28 15.54
CA LYS A 156 -1.13 -10.03 14.99
C LYS A 156 -1.66 -9.11 16.08
N LEU A 157 -2.46 -9.63 17.02
CA LEU A 157 -2.98 -8.89 18.17
C LEU A 157 -1.87 -8.31 19.05
N LYS A 158 -0.75 -9.02 19.22
CA LYS A 158 0.42 -8.48 19.93
C LYS A 158 1.01 -7.25 19.22
N THR A 159 1.06 -7.26 17.89
CA THR A 159 1.62 -6.14 17.11
C THR A 159 0.69 -4.92 16.99
N CYS A 160 -0.63 -5.12 16.97
CA CYS A 160 -1.61 -4.04 16.92
C CYS A 160 -2.35 -3.81 18.24
N GLY A 161 -1.78 -4.30 19.35
CA GLY A 161 -2.42 -4.29 20.66
C GLY A 161 -2.53 -2.90 21.28
N PRO A 162 -3.20 -2.79 22.45
CA PRO A 162 -3.41 -1.52 23.13
C PRO A 162 -2.12 -0.74 23.39
N ALA A 163 -1.04 -1.41 23.75
CA ALA A 163 0.26 -0.78 23.97
C ALA A 163 0.82 -0.10 22.71
N ALA A 164 0.72 -0.75 21.54
CA ALA A 164 1.15 -0.17 20.26
C ALA A 164 0.28 1.02 19.85
N GLN A 165 -1.03 0.91 20.07
CA GLN A 165 -1.98 2.01 19.81
C GLN A 165 -1.70 3.22 20.71
N VAL A 166 -1.41 2.99 21.99
CA VAL A 166 -1.02 4.04 22.95
C VAL A 166 0.27 4.71 22.50
N ALA A 167 1.31 3.94 22.17
CA ALA A 167 2.57 4.51 21.67
C ALA A 167 2.36 5.40 20.43
N LEU A 168 1.49 4.99 19.50
CA LEU A 168 1.16 5.78 18.32
C LEU A 168 0.36 7.05 18.67
N ARG A 169 -0.56 6.97 19.64
CA ARG A 169 -1.27 8.16 20.17
C ARG A 169 -0.30 9.17 20.78
N HIS A 170 0.64 8.72 21.61
CA HIS A 170 1.66 9.61 22.17
C HIS A 170 2.47 10.29 21.07
N LYS A 171 2.83 9.57 20.01
CA LYS A 171 3.52 10.15 18.86
C LYS A 171 2.69 11.22 18.15
N ILE A 172 1.39 10.98 17.95
CA ILE A 172 0.47 11.97 17.38
C ILE A 172 0.42 13.23 18.26
N THR A 173 0.28 13.07 19.58
CA THR A 173 0.26 14.19 20.53
C THR A 173 1.55 15.01 20.48
N LEU A 174 2.72 14.37 20.39
CA LEU A 174 3.99 15.06 20.24
C LEU A 174 4.08 15.87 18.94
N LEU A 175 3.61 15.31 17.82
CA LEU A 175 3.58 16.02 16.52
C LEU A 175 2.63 17.22 16.57
N GLN A 176 1.46 17.06 17.19
CA GLN A 176 0.51 18.16 17.38
C GLN A 176 1.09 19.27 18.26
N ALA A 177 1.77 18.91 19.35
CA ALA A 177 2.46 19.88 20.21
C ALA A 177 3.57 20.63 19.45
N ALA A 178 4.37 19.91 18.65
CA ALA A 178 5.41 20.53 17.81
C ALA A 178 4.82 21.49 16.77
N ALA A 179 3.71 21.11 16.12
CA ALA A 179 3.00 21.98 15.20
C ALA A 179 2.49 23.25 15.89
N ALA A 180 1.91 23.12 17.10
CA ALA A 180 1.43 24.26 17.88
C ALA A 180 2.55 25.25 18.23
N LEU A 181 3.73 24.76 18.64
CA LEU A 181 4.90 25.60 18.92
C LEU A 181 5.39 26.36 17.67
N GLN A 182 5.31 25.74 16.49
CA GLN A 182 5.70 26.39 15.23
C GLN A 182 4.75 27.52 14.84
N VAL A 183 3.46 27.41 15.17
CA VAL A 183 2.46 28.48 14.95
C VAL A 183 2.70 29.66 15.90
N MET A 184 3.15 29.40 17.14
CA MET A 184 3.38 30.46 18.14
C MET A 184 4.67 31.25 17.93
N HIS A 185 5.66 30.70 17.21
CA HIS A 185 6.87 31.39 16.80
C HIS A 185 6.90 31.57 15.28
N PRO A 186 6.09 32.50 14.71
CA PRO A 186 6.27 32.85 13.32
C PRO A 186 7.70 33.40 13.21
N VAL A 187 8.56 32.66 12.50
CA VAL A 187 9.92 33.09 12.19
C VAL A 187 9.78 34.39 11.42
N THR A 188 9.89 35.52 12.13
CA THR A 188 9.94 36.84 11.52
C THR A 188 11.23 36.87 10.72
N PRO A 189 11.17 36.97 9.38
CA PRO A 189 12.38 37.14 8.62
C PRO A 189 13.01 38.47 9.05
N LEU A 190 14.20 38.41 9.65
CA LEU A 190 15.04 39.58 9.85
C LEU A 190 15.36 40.12 8.45
N ALA A 191 14.85 41.33 8.18
CA ALA A 191 15.05 42.06 6.93
C ALA A 191 16.48 42.61 6.81
#